data_AF-A0A177Y350-F1
#
_entry.id   AF-A0A177Y350-F1
#
_cell.length_a   1.000
_cell.length_b   1.000
_cell.length_c   1.000
_cell.angle_alpha   90.00
_cell.angle_beta   90.00
_cell.angle_gamma   90.00
#
_symmetry.space_group_name_H-M   'P 1'
#
loop_
_entity.id
_entity.type
_entity.pdbx_description
1 polymer ?
#
loop_
_entity_poly.entity_id
_entity_poly.type
_entity_poly.pdbx_seq_one_letter_code
_entity_poly.pdbx_strand_id
1 'polypeptide(L)'
;MMAWVVLATSALIAVSFGNCKHIIFIDKHLAKNISKYYDDMGYMRPQYQLFNAVGSRFMRYCFCYPWIRRRSTSQSLTFKTFMWFNSLGYWGFISVLLFGALQKALLL
;
A
#
# COMPACT_ATOMS: atom_id res chain seq x y z
N MET A 1 9.75 -10.77 11.25
CA MET A 1 9.76 -9.30 11.02
C MET A 1 10.75 -8.89 9.95
N MET A 2 12.05 -9.14 10.12
CA MET A 2 13.09 -8.68 9.18
C MET A 2 12.88 -9.16 7.74
N ALA A 3 12.52 -10.43 7.53
CA ALA A 3 12.23 -10.96 6.20
C ALA A 3 11.05 -10.25 5.51
N TRP A 4 9.98 -9.91 6.25
CA TRP A 4 8.86 -9.17 5.69
C TRP A 4 9.25 -7.72 5.36
N VAL A 5 10.04 -7.07 6.21
CA VAL A 5 10.54 -5.71 5.97
C VAL A 5 11.35 -5.65 4.66
N VAL A 6 12.21 -6.64 4.41
CA VAL A 6 12.97 -6.72 3.15
C VAL A 6 12.02 -6.84 1.95
N LEU A 7 11.01 -7.71 2.03
CA LEU A 7 10.02 -7.90 0.95
C LEU A 7 9.11 -6.68 0.75
N ALA A 8 8.71 -6.01 1.82
CA ALA A 8 7.90 -4.80 1.76
C ALA A 8 8.69 -3.63 1.16
N THR A 9 9.97 -3.52 1.51
CA THR A 9 10.87 -2.49 0.98
C THR A 9 11.14 -2.72 -0.51
N SER A 10 11.39 -3.96 -0.93
CA SER A 10 11.56 -4.28 -2.35
C SER A 10 10.29 -4.02 -3.16
N ALA A 11 9.11 -4.35 -2.62
CA ALA A 11 7.84 -4.03 -3.25
C ALA A 11 7.61 -2.52 -3.36
N LEU A 12 7.91 -1.75 -2.31
CA LEU A 12 7.81 -0.30 -2.33
C LEU A 12 8.73 0.31 -3.38
N ILE A 13 9.99 -0.14 -3.45
CA ILE A 13 10.94 0.31 -4.46
C ILE A 13 10.43 -0.06 -5.85
N ALA A 14 10.04 -1.31 -6.08
CA ALA A 14 9.55 -1.76 -7.39
C ALA A 14 8.31 -0.98 -7.86
N VAL A 15 7.41 -0.62 -6.94
CA VAL A 15 6.20 0.17 -7.27
C VAL A 15 6.55 1.64 -7.50
N SER A 16 7.55 2.17 -6.80
CA SER A 16 7.89 3.60 -6.81
C SER A 16 8.98 3.96 -7.82
N PHE A 17 9.76 2.98 -8.29
CA PHE A 17 10.92 3.20 -9.16
C PHE A 17 10.59 2.97 -10.64
N GLY A 18 10.89 3.99 -11.46
CA GLY A 18 11.04 3.90 -12.92
C GLY A 18 9.78 3.67 -13.77
N ASN A 19 8.72 3.03 -13.25
CA ASN A 19 7.52 2.77 -14.04
C ASN A 19 6.23 2.82 -13.21
N CYS A 20 5.38 3.80 -13.48
CA CYS A 20 4.09 3.96 -12.81
C CYS A 20 3.10 2.81 -13.10
N LYS A 21 3.39 1.88 -14.02
CA LYS A 21 2.52 0.75 -14.38
C LYS A 21 1.98 -0.01 -13.16
N HIS A 22 2.82 -0.29 -12.16
CA HIS A 22 2.41 -1.04 -10.98
C HIS A 22 1.40 -0.27 -10.14
N ILE A 23 1.65 1.01 -9.87
CA ILE A 23 0.72 1.83 -9.10
C ILE A 23 -0.56 2.15 -9.90
N ILE A 24 -0.48 2.26 -11.22
CA ILE A 24 -1.65 2.44 -12.09
C ILE A 24 -2.58 1.24 -11.99
N PHE A 25 -2.01 0.03 -12.01
CA PHE A 25 -2.78 -1.19 -11.82
C PHE A 25 -3.47 -1.23 -10.45
N ILE A 26 -2.74 -0.87 -9.38
CA ILE A 26 -3.28 -0.82 -8.02
C ILE A 26 -4.41 0.23 -7.90
N ASP A 27 -4.21 1.43 -8.45
CA ASP A 27 -5.22 2.50 -8.44
C ASP A 27 -6.51 2.09 -9.15
N LYS A 28 -6.42 1.46 -10.32
CA LYS A 28 -7.60 1.02 -11.07
C LYS A 28 -8.52 0.12 -10.24
N HIS A 29 -7.95 -0.63 -9.31
CA HIS A 29 -8.72 -1.54 -8.47
C HIS A 29 -9.04 -0.99 -7.08
N LEU A 30 -8.23 -0.10 -6.50
CA LEU A 30 -8.37 0.32 -5.10
C LEU A 30 -8.65 1.81 -4.89
N ALA A 31 -8.43 2.65 -5.89
CA ALA A 31 -8.65 4.09 -5.77
C ALA A 31 -10.15 4.38 -5.63
N LYS A 32 -10.50 5.20 -4.63
CA LYS A 32 -11.89 5.69 -4.49
C LYS A 32 -12.28 6.61 -5.64
N ASN A 33 -11.40 7.58 -5.94
CA ASN A 33 -11.59 8.58 -6.99
C ASN A 33 -10.37 8.57 -7.89
N ILE A 34 -10.44 7.82 -9.00
CA ILE A 34 -9.33 7.72 -9.94
C ILE A 34 -9.05 9.05 -10.65
N SER A 35 -10.09 9.86 -10.92
CA SER A 35 -9.99 11.20 -11.51
C SER A 35 -9.13 12.19 -10.71
N LYS A 36 -8.84 11.89 -9.44
CA LYS A 36 -7.88 12.67 -8.64
C LYS A 36 -6.45 12.54 -9.18
N TYR A 37 -6.07 11.34 -9.59
CA TYR A 37 -4.70 10.99 -9.94
C TYR A 37 -4.43 11.02 -11.45
N TYR A 38 -5.48 10.82 -12.23
CA TYR A 38 -5.43 10.79 -13.69
C TYR A 38 -6.16 12.00 -14.27
N ASP A 39 -5.78 12.41 -15.46
CA ASP A 39 -6.55 13.34 -16.27
C ASP A 39 -7.68 12.62 -17.03
N ASP A 40 -8.48 13.38 -17.77
CA ASP A 40 -9.61 12.86 -18.54
C ASP A 40 -9.16 11.97 -19.72
N MET A 41 -7.89 12.07 -20.12
CA MET A 41 -7.26 11.21 -21.12
C MET A 41 -6.67 9.91 -20.52
N GLY A 42 -6.73 9.75 -19.18
CA GLY A 42 -6.22 8.58 -18.48
C GLY A 42 -4.72 8.61 -18.17
N TYR A 43 -4.04 9.73 -18.39
CA TYR A 43 -2.63 9.91 -18.02
C TYR A 43 -2.50 10.31 -16.56
N MET A 44 -1.51 9.74 -15.87
CA MET A 44 -1.23 10.12 -14.47
C MET A 44 -0.69 11.55 -14.44
N ARG A 45 -1.27 12.42 -13.62
CA ARG A 45 -0.83 13.82 -13.51
C ARG A 45 0.61 13.89 -12.98
N PRO A 46 1.48 14.81 -13.48
CA PRO A 46 2.91 14.83 -13.17
C PRO A 46 3.25 14.83 -11.67
N GLN A 47 2.48 15.59 -10.88
CA GLN A 47 2.64 15.67 -9.42
C GLN A 47 2.48 14.34 -8.67
N TYR A 48 1.82 13.34 -9.28
CA TYR A 48 1.61 12.01 -8.70
C TYR A 48 2.57 10.95 -9.25
N GLN A 49 3.46 11.32 -10.18
CA GLN A 49 4.47 10.41 -10.74
C GLN A 49 5.76 10.37 -9.91
N LEU A 50 5.94 11.33 -9.00
CA LEU A 50 7.07 11.40 -8.08
C LEU A 50 7.13 10.15 -7.19
N PHE A 51 8.35 9.62 -6.97
CA PHE A 51 8.61 8.44 -6.13
C PHE A 51 7.87 8.49 -4.79
N ASN A 52 7.98 9.63 -4.08
CA ASN A 52 7.32 9.81 -2.77
C ASN A 52 5.78 9.80 -2.87
N ALA A 53 5.22 10.35 -3.95
CA ALA A 53 3.77 10.37 -4.17
C ALA A 53 3.22 8.97 -4.48
N VAL A 54 3.96 8.21 -5.29
CA VAL A 54 3.63 6.81 -5.62
C VAL A 54 3.76 5.92 -4.38
N GLY A 55 4.89 6.00 -3.68
CA GLY A 55 5.18 5.18 -2.50
C GLY A 55 4.19 5.42 -1.37
N SER A 56 3.92 6.67 -1.01
CA SER A 56 2.95 7.01 0.05
C SER A 56 1.54 6.48 -0.24
N ARG A 57 1.12 6.49 -1.51
CA ARG A 57 -0.17 5.91 -1.92
C ARG A 57 -0.18 4.40 -1.80
N PHE A 58 0.89 3.72 -2.24
CA PHE A 58 1.02 2.28 -2.07
C PHE A 58 0.93 1.88 -0.60
N MET A 59 1.70 2.54 0.28
CA MET A 59 1.63 2.31 1.73
C MET A 59 0.22 2.51 2.27
N ARG A 60 -0.47 3.58 1.85
CA ARG A 60 -1.86 3.85 2.25
C ARG A 60 -2.81 2.74 1.81
N TYR A 61 -2.63 2.19 0.61
CA TYR A 61 -3.43 1.06 0.16
C TYR A 61 -3.15 -0.19 0.97
N CYS A 62 -1.89 -0.50 1.28
CA CYS A 62 -1.53 -1.64 2.14
C CYS A 62 -2.12 -1.50 3.54
N PHE A 63 -1.97 -0.33 4.17
CA PHE A 63 -2.49 -0.07 5.51
C PHE A 63 -4.02 -0.14 5.56
N CYS A 64 -4.71 0.50 4.62
CA CYS A 64 -6.17 0.54 4.59
C CYS A 64 -6.79 -0.69 3.91
N TYR A 65 -5.99 -1.65 3.42
CA TYR A 65 -6.45 -2.80 2.64
C TYR A 65 -7.65 -3.55 3.25
N PRO A 66 -7.68 -3.84 4.57
CA PRO A 66 -8.78 -4.58 5.20
C PRO A 66 -10.16 -3.92 5.00
N TRP A 67 -10.19 -2.58 4.94
CA TRP A 67 -11.40 -1.79 4.73
C TRP A 67 -11.67 -1.53 3.26
N ILE A 68 -10.63 -1.31 2.45
CA ILE A 68 -10.79 -0.94 1.04
C ILE A 68 -10.96 -2.15 0.12
N ARG A 69 -10.69 -3.38 0.61
CA ARG A 69 -10.81 -4.62 -0.19
C ARG A 69 -12.17 -4.82 -0.85
N ARG A 70 -13.26 -4.33 -0.23
CA ARG A 70 -14.62 -4.45 -0.78
C ARG A 70 -14.82 -3.64 -2.06
N ARG A 71 -13.98 -2.63 -2.28
CA ARG A 71 -13.97 -1.80 -3.50
C ARG A 71 -13.16 -2.43 -4.64
N SER A 72 -12.34 -3.44 -4.34
CA SER A 72 -11.50 -4.10 -5.34
C SER A 72 -12.36 -4.81 -6.36
N THR A 73 -12.39 -4.26 -7.57
CA THR A 73 -12.99 -4.89 -8.76
C THR A 73 -12.15 -6.05 -9.31
N SER A 74 -10.90 -6.19 -8.88
CA SER A 74 -10.05 -7.31 -9.32
C SER A 74 -10.50 -8.64 -8.72
N GLN A 75 -10.73 -9.63 -9.58
CA GLN A 75 -10.97 -11.02 -9.17
C GLN A 75 -9.68 -11.82 -8.94
N SER A 76 -8.50 -11.29 -9.29
CA SER A 76 -7.28 -12.07 -9.25
C SER A 76 -6.85 -12.40 -7.82
N LEU A 77 -6.72 -13.70 -7.53
CA LEU A 77 -6.29 -14.21 -6.23
C LEU A 77 -4.87 -13.70 -5.90
N THR A 78 -3.97 -13.69 -6.88
CA THR A 78 -2.59 -13.20 -6.74
C THR A 78 -2.53 -11.77 -6.23
N PHE A 79 -3.35 -10.87 -6.78
CA PHE A 79 -3.40 -9.48 -6.32
C PHE A 79 -3.91 -9.38 -4.89
N LYS A 80 -4.97 -10.12 -4.57
CA LYS A 80 -5.56 -10.11 -3.22
C LYS A 80 -4.57 -10.62 -2.18
N THR A 81 -3.86 -11.71 -2.48
CA THR A 81 -2.83 -12.28 -1.60
C THR A 81 -1.65 -11.33 -1.45
N PHE A 82 -1.18 -10.72 -2.54
CA PHE A 82 -0.11 -9.71 -2.48
C PHE A 82 -0.48 -8.52 -1.58
N MET A 83 -1.69 -7.98 -1.74
CA MET A 83 -2.15 -6.87 -0.92
C MET A 83 -2.38 -7.28 0.54
N TRP A 84 -2.91 -8.47 0.80
CA TRP A 84 -3.06 -9.01 2.15
C TRP A 84 -1.73 -9.23 2.84
N PHE A 85 -0.74 -9.81 2.16
CA PHE A 85 0.59 -10.03 2.70
C PHE A 85 1.26 -8.73 3.15
N ASN A 86 1.17 -7.68 2.30
CA ASN A 86 1.66 -6.36 2.67
C ASN A 86 0.84 -5.75 3.81
N SER A 87 -0.49 -5.83 3.76
CA SER A 87 -1.35 -5.32 4.83
C SER A 87 -1.03 -5.96 6.19
N LEU A 88 -0.89 -7.28 6.25
CA LEU A 88 -0.65 -8.01 7.49
C LEU A 88 0.67 -7.61 8.14
N GLY A 89 1.72 -7.38 7.36
CA GLY A 89 2.98 -6.95 7.97
C GLY A 89 2.99 -5.49 8.42
N TYR A 90 2.26 -4.58 7.75
CA TYR A 90 2.05 -3.22 8.26
C TYR A 90 1.30 -3.25 9.61
N TRP A 91 0.20 -4.02 9.68
CA TRP A 91 -0.56 -4.19 10.91
C TRP A 91 0.22 -4.92 11.99
N GLY A 92 1.05 -5.90 11.62
CA GLY A 92 1.96 -6.59 12.54
C GLY A 92 3.02 -5.67 13.12
N PHE A 93 3.58 -4.75 12.32
CA PHE A 93 4.51 -3.74 12.83
C PHE A 93 3.85 -2.80 13.83
N ILE A 94 2.64 -2.32 13.52
CA ILE A 94 1.88 -1.44 14.41
C ILE A 94 1.50 -2.18 15.70
N SER A 95 1.07 -3.44 15.63
CA SER A 95 0.70 -4.19 16.82
C SER A 95 1.91 -4.42 17.74
N VAL A 96 3.08 -4.77 17.20
CA VAL A 96 4.32 -4.92 17.99
C VAL A 96 4.67 -3.62 18.71
N LEU A 97 4.58 -2.48 18.03
CA LEU A 97 4.83 -1.17 18.66
C LEU A 97 3.81 -0.85 19.76
N LEU A 98 2.52 -1.09 19.51
CA LEU A 98 1.46 -0.83 20.48
C LEU A 98 1.55 -1.74 21.70
N PHE A 99 1.71 -3.05 21.52
CA PHE A 99 1.82 -4.00 22.63
C PHE A 99 3.11 -3.77 23.41
N GLY A 100 4.23 -3.46 22.76
CA GLY A 100 5.47 -3.11 23.43
C GLY A 100 5.35 -1.82 24.26
N ALA A 101 4.66 -0.80 23.74
CA ALA A 101 4.39 0.43 24.48
C ALA A 101 3.44 0.20 25.67
N LEU A 102 2.37 -0.56 25.47
CA LEU A 102 1.43 -0.95 26.53
C LEU A 102 2.11 -1.74 27.65
N GLN A 103 2.98 -2.70 27.30
CA GLN A 103 3.75 -3.45 28.30
C GLN A 103 4.61 -2.52 29.15
N LYS A 104 5.30 -1.56 28.53
CA LYS A 104 6.10 -0.57 29.27
C LYS A 104 5.25 0.34 30.15
N ALA A 105 4.08 0.74 29.68
CA ALA A 105 3.15 1.58 30.43
C ALA A 105 2.47 0.83 31.60
N LEU A 106 2.27 -0.48 31.48
CA LEU A 106 1.70 -1.32 32.54
C LEU A 106 2.71 -1.71 33.63
N LEU A 107 4.01 -1.69 33.30
CA LEU A 107 5.12 -1.98 34.22
C LEU A 107 5.65 -0.72 34.95
N LEU A 108 5.06 0.44 34.69
CA LEU A 108 5.30 1.74 35.33
C LEU A 108 4.20 2.01 36.35
#